data_AF-A0A7H4P139-F1
#
_entry.id   AF-A0A7H4P139-F1
#
_cell.length_a   1.000
_cell.length_b   1.000
_cell.length_c   1.000
_cell.angle_alpha   90.00
_cell.angle_beta   90.00
_cell.angle_gamma   90.00
#
_symmetry.space_group_name_H-M   'P 1'
#
loop_
_entity.id
_entity.type
_entity.pdbx_description
1 polymer ?
#
loop_
_entity_poly.entity_id
_entity_poly.type
_entity_poly.pdbx_seq_one_letter_code
_entity_poly.pdbx_strand_id
1 'polypeptide(L)' 'MKAAGYDVQGAPGVLKYVDIPDPVAEPDDVLISVEAISIEGGI' A
#
# COMPACT_ATOMS: atom_id res chain seq x y z
N MET A 1 -9.89 1.49 3.26
CA MET A 1 -8.98 2.48 2.67
C MET A 1 -8.70 2.20 1.20
N LYS A 2 -8.16 3.21 0.50
CA LYS A 2 -7.61 3.07 -0.86
C LYS A 2 -6.15 2.66 -0.80
N ALA A 3 -5.70 1.82 -1.75
CA ALA A 3 -4.31 1.37 -1.82
C ALA A 3 -3.83 1.18 -3.28
N ALA A 4 -2.52 1.16 -3.47
CA ALA A 4 -1.89 0.64 -4.68
C ALA A 4 -1.46 -0.82 -4.42
N GLY A 5 -2.10 -1.79 -5.08
CA GLY A 5 -1.86 -3.22 -4.88
C GLY A 5 -1.53 -3.96 -6.19
N TYR A 6 -0.90 -5.12 -6.09
CA TYR A 6 -0.63 -6.00 -7.23
C TYR A 6 -0.68 -7.47 -6.80
N ASP A 7 -1.20 -8.33 -7.69
CA ASP A 7 -1.28 -9.79 -7.45
C ASP A 7 -0.09 -10.53 -8.07
N VAL A 8 0.51 -9.94 -9.11
CA VAL A 8 1.61 -10.51 -9.89
C VAL A 8 2.71 -9.47 -10.02
N GLN A 9 3.95 -9.90 -9.79
CA GLN A 9 5.15 -9.08 -9.85
C GLN A 9 5.40 -8.56 -11.27
N GLY A 10 5.89 -7.32 -11.42
CA GLY A 10 6.25 -6.78 -12.73
C GLY A 10 6.65 -5.31 -12.70
N ALA A 11 6.80 -4.71 -13.88
CA ALA A 11 7.03 -3.28 -14.04
C ALA A 11 5.90 -2.45 -13.39
N PRO A 12 6.11 -1.16 -13.05
CA PRO A 12 5.14 -0.36 -12.27
C PRO A 12 3.69 -0.37 -12.78
N GLY A 13 3.46 -0.66 -14.07
CA GLY A 13 2.12 -0.81 -14.64
C GLY A 13 1.27 -1.96 -14.08
N VAL A 14 1.83 -2.86 -13.26
CA VAL A 14 1.05 -3.91 -12.57
C VAL A 14 0.27 -3.38 -11.36
N LEU A 15 0.60 -2.19 -10.87
CA LEU A 15 -0.06 -1.57 -9.72
C LEU A 15 -1.50 -1.17 -10.08
N LYS A 16 -2.45 -1.56 -9.23
CA LYS A 16 -3.88 -1.25 -9.36
C LYS A 16 -4.33 -0.40 -8.19
N TYR A 17 -5.18 0.57 -8.48
CA TYR A 17 -5.87 1.33 -7.43
C TYR A 17 -7.07 0.52 -6.92
N VAL A 18 -7.05 0.18 -5.64
CA VAL A 18 -8.02 -0.77 -5.04
C VAL A 18 -8.64 -0.22 -3.77
N ASP A 19 -9.85 -0.67 -3.48
CA ASP A 19 -10.51 -0.53 -2.18
C ASP A 19 -10.26 -1.78 -1.35
N ILE A 20 -9.78 -1.60 -0.12
CA ILE A 20 -9.56 -2.67 0.86
C ILE A 20 -10.08 -2.24 2.24
N PRO A 21 -10.34 -3.16 3.19
CA PRO A 21 -10.66 -2.80 4.57
C PRO A 21 -9.58 -1.92 5.20
N ASP A 22 -9.96 -1.09 6.17
CA ASP A 22 -8.99 -0.33 6.96
C ASP A 22 -8.20 -1.29 7.87
N PRO A 23 -6.88 -1.07 8.06
CA PRO A 23 -6.07 -1.89 8.94
C PRO A 23 -6.44 -1.63 10.40
N VAL A 24 -6.33 -2.69 11.22
CA VAL A 24 -6.58 -2.64 12.66
C VAL A 24 -5.23 -2.77 13.36
N ALA A 25 -4.94 -1.85 14.28
CA ALA A 25 -3.73 -1.86 15.09
C ALA A 25 -3.95 -2.65 16.39
N GLU A 26 -3.01 -3.54 16.71
CA GLU A 26 -2.93 -4.24 18.01
C GLU A 26 -2.24 -3.34 19.07
N PRO A 27 -2.19 -3.74 20.35
CA PRO A 27 -1.76 -2.85 21.45
C PRO A 27 -0.39 -2.17 21.31
N ASP A 28 0.54 -2.76 20.56
CA ASP A 28 1.89 -2.24 20.33
C ASP A 28 2.11 -1.72 18.90
N ASP A 29 1.05 -1.64 18.09
CA ASP A 29 1.10 -1.13 16.73
C ASP A 29 0.83 0.38 16.66
N VAL A 30 1.30 1.00 15.58
CA VAL A 30 0.95 2.39 15.23
C VAL A 30 0.20 2.39 13.91
N LEU A 31 -1.05 2.83 13.93
CA LEU A 31 -1.83 3.08 12.73
C LEU A 31 -1.49 4.46 12.15
N ILE A 32 -0.99 4.48 10.91
CA ILE A 32 -0.54 5.70 10.23
C ILE A 32 -1.57 6.13 9.19
N SER A 33 -2.02 7.38 9.26
CA SER A 33 -2.75 8.03 8.18
C SER A 33 -1.75 8.51 7.13
N VAL A 34 -1.72 7.85 5.97
CA VAL A 34 -0.74 8.09 4.91
C VAL A 34 -1.17 9.27 4.05
N GLU A 35 -0.39 10.34 4.07
CA GLU A 35 -0.61 11.53 3.21
C GLU A 35 0.20 11.47 1.90
N ALA A 36 1.40 10.86 1.93
CA ALA A 36 2.25 10.71 0.76
C ALA A 36 3.19 9.50 0.91
N ILE A 37 3.51 8.85 -0.22
CA ILE A 37 4.53 7.81 -0.34
C ILE A 37 5.33 8.02 -1.63
N SER A 38 6.61 7.67 -1.62
CA SER A 38 7.46 7.68 -2.82
C SER A 38 7.38 6.33 -3.56
N ILE A 39 7.66 6.34 -4.86
CA ILE A 39 7.89 5.13 -5.65
C ILE A 39 9.39 4.97 -5.84
N GLU A 40 9.96 3.98 -5.18
CA GLU A 40 11.40 3.68 -5.25
C GLU A 40 11.67 2.57 -6.28
N GLY A 41 12.64 2.79 -7.17
CA GLY A 41 13.11 1.75 -8.09
C GLY A 41 14.03 0.77 -7.37
N GLY A 42 13.65 -0.50 -7.29
CA GLY A 42 14.54 -1.55 -6.80
C GLY A 42 15.75 -1.74 -7.73
N ILE A 43 16.94 -1.97 -7.16
CA ILE A 43 18.14 -2.38 -7.91
C ILE A 43 18.19 -3.89 -8.10
#